data_AF-A0A091LVV0-F1
#
_entry.id   AF-A0A091LVV0-F1
#
_cell.length_a   1.000
_cell.length_b   1.000
_cell.length_c   1.000
_cell.angle_alpha   90.00
_cell.angle_beta   90.00
_cell.angle_gamma   90.00
#
_symmetry.space_group_name_H-M   'P 1'
#
loop_
_entity.id
_entity.type
_entity.pdbx_description
1 polymer ?
#
loop_
_entity_poly.entity_id
_entity_poly.type
_entity_poly.pdbx_seq_one_letter_code
_entity_poly.pdbx_strand_id
1 'polypeptide(L)'
;QELRPKSLDIKQEELGDMVEKEMASTSEAIEDAVRRIEEMMSQARNESSGVKLEVNERILNSCTDLMKAIRLLVMTSTNLQKEIVESGRGAATTQEFYAKNSRWTEGLISASKAVGWGATQLVESADRVVLHMGKYEELIVCSHEIAASTAQLVAASKVKAEKSSRNLGRLQECSRNVNEMAANVVASTKSGQEQIEEKDTMDFSGMSLIKLKKEEMETQVKVLELEKRLGGAGGGPGGAREQ
;
A
#
# COMPACT_ATOMS: atom_id res chain seq x y z
N GLN A 1 -12.23 28.96 -28.12
CA GLN A 1 -11.05 29.62 -27.52
C GLN A 1 -10.82 28.96 -26.18
N GLU A 2 -9.74 28.20 -26.06
CA GLU A 2 -9.49 27.25 -24.98
C GLU A 2 -9.39 27.90 -23.59
N LEU A 3 -10.14 27.36 -22.64
CA LEU A 3 -10.01 27.63 -21.22
C LEU A 3 -8.74 26.96 -20.70
N ARG A 4 -7.61 27.66 -20.74
CA ARG A 4 -6.46 27.29 -19.91
C ARG A 4 -6.74 27.76 -18.48
N PRO A 5 -6.71 26.87 -17.46
CA PRO A 5 -6.73 27.33 -16.08
C PRO A 5 -5.50 28.21 -15.85
N LYS A 6 -5.69 29.32 -15.12
CA LYS A 6 -4.60 30.15 -14.60
C LYS A 6 -3.75 29.28 -13.68
N SER A 7 -2.72 28.64 -14.23
CA SER A 7 -1.60 28.16 -13.43
C SER A 7 -1.11 29.38 -12.67
N LEU A 8 -1.22 29.33 -11.34
CA LEU A 8 -0.55 30.27 -10.46
C LEU A 8 0.87 30.42 -10.98
N ASP A 9 1.23 31.62 -11.42
CA ASP A 9 2.59 32.01 -11.70
C ASP A 9 3.36 31.91 -10.38
N ILE A 10 3.74 30.68 -10.01
CA ILE A 10 4.83 30.45 -9.07
C ILE A 10 5.99 31.20 -9.69
N LYS A 11 6.42 32.29 -9.03
CA LYS A 11 7.54 33.08 -9.53
C LYS A 11 8.68 32.09 -9.74
N GLN A 12 9.22 32.03 -10.95
CA GLN A 12 10.28 31.07 -11.28
C GLN A 12 11.47 31.16 -10.31
N GLU A 13 11.68 32.33 -9.71
CA GLU A 13 12.69 32.59 -8.68
C GLU A 13 12.42 31.89 -7.32
N GLU A 14 11.19 31.45 -7.03
CA GLU A 14 10.82 30.76 -5.78
C GLU A 14 10.82 29.23 -5.93
N LEU A 15 11.05 28.70 -7.14
CA LEU A 15 10.94 27.27 -7.41
C LEU A 15 11.98 26.43 -6.67
N GLY A 16 13.19 26.95 -6.45
CA GLY A 16 14.23 26.23 -5.70
C GLY A 16 13.88 26.09 -4.22
N ASP A 17 13.37 27.15 -3.59
CA ASP A 17 12.88 27.08 -2.20
C ASP A 17 11.68 26.13 -2.08
N MET A 18 10.79 26.13 -3.07
CA MET A 18 9.62 25.27 -3.08
C MET A 18 9.98 23.79 -3.19
N VAL A 19 10.93 23.40 -4.06
CA VAL A 19 11.32 21.99 -4.18
C VAL A 19 12.01 21.50 -2.91
N GLU A 20 12.90 22.29 -2.31
CA GLU A 20 13.55 21.90 -1.06
C GLU A 20 12.54 21.76 0.08
N LYS A 21 11.61 22.73 0.19
CA LYS A 21 10.52 22.69 1.18
C LYS A 21 9.61 21.48 0.98
N GLU A 22 9.21 21.18 -0.25
CA GLU A 22 8.30 20.07 -0.52
C GLU A 22 8.96 18.71 -0.24
N MET A 23 10.23 18.54 -0.62
CA MET A 23 11.00 17.32 -0.32
C MET A 23 11.19 17.12 1.19
N ALA A 24 11.42 18.21 1.94
CA ALA A 24 11.51 18.19 3.40
C ALA A 24 10.17 17.84 4.04
N SER A 25 9.09 18.51 3.62
CA SER A 25 7.73 18.24 4.11
C SER A 25 7.29 16.80 3.81
N THR A 26 7.65 16.26 2.65
CA THR A 26 7.37 14.86 2.29
C THR A 26 8.12 13.90 3.21
N SER A 27 9.37 14.21 3.54
CA SER A 27 10.19 13.40 4.45
C SER A 27 9.62 13.42 5.87
N GLU A 28 9.21 14.59 6.37
CA GLU A 28 8.52 14.75 7.65
C GLU A 28 7.19 13.96 7.70
N ALA A 29 6.38 14.06 6.65
CA ALA A 29 5.12 13.31 6.55
C ALA A 29 5.34 11.78 6.60
N ILE A 30 6.44 11.28 6.01
CA ILE A 30 6.79 9.86 6.08
C ILE A 30 7.28 9.46 7.48
N GLU A 31 8.05 10.32 8.16
CA GLU A 31 8.47 10.05 9.54
C GLU A 31 7.28 10.03 10.50
N ASP A 32 6.36 10.98 10.36
CA ASP A 32 5.11 11.01 11.12
C ASP A 32 4.23 9.80 10.81
N ALA A 33 4.21 9.35 9.54
CA ALA A 33 3.52 8.12 9.15
C ALA A 33 4.09 6.89 9.86
N VAL A 34 5.42 6.75 9.94
CA VAL A 34 6.05 5.64 10.67
C VAL A 34 5.68 5.70 12.16
N ARG A 35 5.78 6.87 12.79
CA ARG A 35 5.43 7.05 14.21
C ARG A 35 3.99 6.68 14.50
N ARG A 36 3.04 7.15 13.68
CA ARG A 36 1.62 6.78 13.81
C ARG A 36 1.40 5.28 13.69
N ILE A 37 2.07 4.60 12.76
CA ILE A 37 1.95 3.14 12.64
C ILE A 37 2.47 2.42 13.89
N GLU A 38 3.59 2.90 14.46
CA GLU A 38 4.12 2.36 15.72
C GLU A 38 3.17 2.59 16.90
N GLU A 39 2.51 3.75 16.97
CA GLU A 39 1.46 4.05 17.95
C GLU A 39 0.25 3.12 17.79
N MET A 40 -0.20 2.91 16.53
CA MET A 40 -1.29 1.97 16.21
C MET A 40 -0.98 0.55 16.64
N MET A 41 0.27 0.08 16.53
CA MET A 41 0.66 -1.25 17.03
C MET A 41 0.47 -1.37 18.54
N SER A 42 0.78 -0.32 19.29
CA SER A 42 0.56 -0.28 20.74
C SER A 42 -0.93 -0.26 21.09
N GLN A 43 -1.73 0.51 20.34
CA GLN A 43 -3.19 0.57 20.51
C GLN A 43 -3.87 -0.76 20.18
N ALA A 44 -3.50 -1.39 19.06
CA ALA A 44 -4.05 -2.68 18.63
C ALA A 44 -3.93 -3.75 19.72
N ARG A 45 -2.82 -3.77 20.47
CA ARG A 45 -2.60 -4.69 21.60
C ARG A 45 -3.55 -4.50 22.77
N ASN A 46 -4.07 -3.27 22.95
CA ASN A 46 -5.01 -2.97 24.02
C ASN A 46 -6.46 -3.23 23.60
N GLU A 47 -6.76 -3.09 22.31
CA GLU A 47 -8.13 -3.12 21.78
C GLU A 47 -8.53 -4.47 21.16
N SER A 48 -7.55 -5.27 20.73
CA SER A 48 -7.78 -6.55 20.05
C SER A 48 -7.00 -7.69 20.69
N SER A 49 -7.46 -8.93 20.47
CA SER A 49 -6.80 -10.14 20.99
C SER A 49 -6.95 -11.33 20.04
N GLY A 50 -6.12 -12.36 20.25
CA GLY A 50 -6.10 -13.58 19.44
C GLY A 50 -5.68 -13.33 17.98
N VAL A 51 -6.22 -14.13 17.06
CA VAL A 51 -5.92 -14.09 15.61
C VAL A 51 -6.06 -12.68 15.02
N LYS A 52 -7.03 -11.91 15.50
CA LYS A 52 -7.29 -10.54 15.04
C LYS A 52 -6.14 -9.59 15.35
N LEU A 53 -5.57 -9.70 16.56
CA LEU A 53 -4.37 -8.94 16.94
C LEU A 53 -3.17 -9.36 16.09
N GLU A 54 -2.96 -10.66 15.90
CA GLU A 54 -1.86 -11.21 15.10
C GLU A 54 -1.91 -10.70 13.65
N VAL A 55 -3.10 -10.71 13.04
CA VAL A 55 -3.33 -10.18 11.70
C VAL A 55 -3.05 -8.68 11.64
N ASN A 56 -3.58 -7.90 12.59
CA ASN A 56 -3.38 -6.45 12.64
C ASN A 56 -1.90 -6.10 12.81
N GLU A 57 -1.16 -6.78 13.70
CA GLU A 57 0.28 -6.57 13.88
C GLU A 57 1.07 -6.89 12.61
N ARG A 58 0.75 -7.99 11.92
CA ARG A 58 1.41 -8.34 10.66
C ARG A 58 1.19 -7.28 9.58
N ILE A 59 -0.04 -6.78 9.44
CA ILE A 59 -0.36 -5.71 8.49
C ILE A 59 0.39 -4.44 8.85
N LEU A 60 0.33 -4.00 10.12
CA LEU A 60 1.01 -2.78 10.56
C LEU A 60 2.53 -2.87 10.38
N ASN A 61 3.15 -4.01 10.69
CA ASN A 61 4.58 -4.24 10.43
C ASN A 61 4.91 -4.10 8.94
N SER A 62 4.11 -4.69 8.05
CA SER A 62 4.31 -4.55 6.60
C SER A 62 4.17 -3.09 6.13
N CYS A 63 3.23 -2.32 6.70
CA CYS A 63 3.07 -0.90 6.42
C CYS A 63 4.28 -0.08 6.93
N THR A 64 4.81 -0.41 8.12
CA THR A 64 6.02 0.21 8.66
C THR A 64 7.22 -0.02 7.74
N ASP A 65 7.42 -1.25 7.26
CA ASP A 65 8.53 -1.60 6.38
C ASP A 65 8.43 -0.89 5.03
N LEU A 66 7.21 -0.80 4.48
CA LEU A 66 6.93 0.03 3.30
C LEU A 66 7.31 1.49 3.54
N MET A 67 6.86 2.11 4.63
CA MET A 67 7.18 3.51 4.93
C MET A 67 8.69 3.74 5.12
N LYS A 68 9.40 2.80 5.76
CA LYS A 68 10.87 2.85 5.88
C LYS A 68 11.56 2.79 4.52
N ALA A 69 11.08 1.93 3.61
CA ALA A 69 11.59 1.85 2.24
C ALA A 69 11.34 3.15 1.46
N ILE A 70 10.15 3.76 1.61
CA ILE A 70 9.80 5.03 0.98
C ILE A 70 10.68 6.16 1.54
N ARG A 71 10.92 6.21 2.84
CA ARG A 71 11.84 7.19 3.46
C ARG A 71 13.22 7.13 2.82
N LEU A 72 13.78 5.93 2.65
CA LEU A 72 15.07 5.74 1.99
C LEU A 72 15.04 6.18 0.53
N LEU A 73 13.94 5.91 -0.19
CA LEU A 73 13.75 6.35 -1.58
C LEU A 73 13.73 7.88 -1.68
N VAL A 74 12.95 8.57 -0.84
CA VAL A 74 12.86 10.04 -0.85
C VAL A 74 14.21 10.67 -0.51
N MET A 75 14.91 10.16 0.50
CA MET A 75 16.26 10.62 0.83
C MET A 75 17.25 10.42 -0.33
N THR A 76 17.20 9.26 -0.99
CA THR A 76 18.07 8.97 -2.14
C THR A 76 17.72 9.84 -3.35
N SER A 77 16.43 10.13 -3.55
CA SER A 77 15.93 11.06 -4.56
C SER A 77 16.44 12.48 -4.32
N THR A 78 16.37 12.97 -3.08
CA THR A 78 16.91 14.29 -2.69
C THR A 78 18.42 14.38 -2.96
N ASN A 79 19.16 13.33 -2.62
CA ASN A 79 20.61 13.28 -2.88
C ASN A 79 20.93 13.28 -4.37
N LEU A 80 20.16 12.57 -5.19
CA LEU A 80 20.30 12.61 -6.65
C LEU A 80 20.00 14.01 -7.21
N GLN A 81 18.94 14.68 -6.72
CA GLN A 81 18.62 16.04 -7.14
C GLN A 81 19.76 17.01 -6.80
N LYS A 82 20.34 16.92 -5.60
CA LYS A 82 21.52 17.72 -5.20
C LYS A 82 22.72 17.47 -6.11
N GLU A 83 23.03 16.20 -6.41
CA GLU A 83 24.11 15.84 -7.34
C GLU A 83 23.89 16.44 -8.75
N ILE A 84 22.66 16.37 -9.27
CA ILE A 84 22.29 16.94 -10.57
C ILE A 84 22.49 18.46 -10.59
N VAL A 85 22.08 19.14 -9.52
CA VAL A 85 22.22 20.60 -9.40
C VAL A 85 23.69 20.97 -9.28
N GLU A 86 24.46 20.29 -8.43
CA GLU A 86 25.87 20.57 -8.20
C GLU A 86 26.72 20.38 -9.47
N SER A 87 26.45 19.30 -10.22
CA SER A 87 27.13 19.04 -11.50
C SER A 87 26.63 19.96 -12.63
N GLY A 88 25.35 20.35 -12.64
CA GLY A 88 24.72 21.06 -13.73
C GLY A 88 24.69 22.59 -13.63
N ARG A 89 24.86 23.17 -12.44
CA ARG A 89 24.70 24.62 -12.23
C ARG A 89 25.87 25.46 -12.76
N GLY A 90 27.07 24.90 -12.86
CA GLY A 90 28.27 25.65 -13.23
C GLY A 90 28.50 26.83 -12.27
N ALA A 91 28.56 28.06 -12.80
CA ALA A 91 28.71 29.28 -12.01
C ALA A 91 27.38 29.80 -11.42
N ALA A 92 26.23 29.24 -11.79
CA ALA A 92 24.93 29.65 -11.28
C ALA A 92 24.67 29.14 -9.86
N THR A 93 23.76 29.80 -9.16
CA THR A 93 23.22 29.37 -7.87
C THR A 93 22.25 28.21 -8.03
N THR A 94 21.97 27.50 -6.93
CA THR A 94 20.95 26.43 -6.89
C THR A 94 19.57 26.94 -7.33
N GLN A 95 19.18 28.12 -6.87
CA GLN A 95 17.90 28.76 -7.22
C GLN A 95 17.80 29.01 -8.73
N GLU A 96 18.84 29.61 -9.33
CA GLU A 96 18.88 29.87 -10.76
C GLU A 96 18.83 28.59 -11.59
N PHE A 97 19.46 27.51 -11.11
CA PHE A 97 19.39 26.21 -11.79
C PHE A 97 17.97 25.64 -11.79
N TYR A 98 17.28 25.66 -10.65
CA TYR A 98 15.89 25.20 -10.56
C TYR A 98 14.92 26.08 -11.35
N ALA A 99 15.11 27.40 -11.33
CA ALA A 99 14.33 28.35 -12.13
C ALA A 99 14.49 28.10 -13.64
N LYS A 100 15.74 27.92 -14.10
CA LYS A 100 16.06 27.62 -15.50
C LYS A 100 15.53 26.26 -15.96
N ASN A 101 15.40 25.30 -15.03
CA ASN A 101 14.86 23.98 -15.28
C ASN A 101 13.42 23.84 -14.73
N SER A 102 12.61 24.90 -14.81
CA SER A 102 11.28 25.00 -14.18
C SER A 102 10.39 23.76 -14.34
N ARG A 103 10.21 23.23 -15.55
CA ARG A 103 9.39 22.02 -15.79
C ARG A 103 9.87 20.79 -15.03
N TRP A 104 11.18 20.64 -14.88
CA TRP A 104 11.75 19.54 -14.11
C TRP A 104 11.49 19.76 -12.62
N THR A 105 11.70 20.98 -12.13
CA THR A 105 11.42 21.37 -10.74
C THR A 105 9.94 21.20 -10.36
N GLU A 106 9.02 21.64 -11.21
CA GLU A 106 7.57 21.42 -11.04
C GLU A 106 7.23 19.93 -11.01
N GLY A 107 7.85 19.13 -11.87
CA GLY A 107 7.71 17.67 -11.88
C GLY A 107 8.15 17.04 -10.55
N LEU A 108 9.29 17.48 -10.00
CA LEU A 108 9.78 17.03 -8.69
C LEU A 108 8.82 17.41 -7.56
N ILE A 109 8.38 18.67 -7.50
CA ILE A 109 7.44 19.17 -6.49
C ILE A 109 6.14 18.36 -6.53
N SER A 110 5.56 18.21 -7.72
CA SER A 110 4.28 17.50 -7.88
C SER A 110 4.38 16.03 -7.46
N ALA A 111 5.45 15.33 -7.86
CA ALA A 111 5.68 13.94 -7.49
C ALA A 111 5.97 13.77 -5.99
N SER A 112 6.77 14.68 -5.40
CA SER A 112 7.04 14.67 -3.96
C SER A 112 5.75 14.83 -3.16
N LYS A 113 4.91 15.80 -3.52
CA LYS A 113 3.63 16.05 -2.89
C LYS A 113 2.69 14.84 -2.96
N ALA A 114 2.65 14.17 -4.12
CA ALA A 114 1.87 12.95 -4.29
C ALA A 114 2.35 11.80 -3.37
N VAL A 115 3.66 11.68 -3.14
CA VAL A 115 4.22 10.72 -2.17
C VAL A 115 3.82 11.08 -0.74
N GLY A 116 3.94 12.35 -0.36
CA GLY A 116 3.53 12.81 0.97
C GLY A 116 2.04 12.55 1.26
N TRP A 117 1.17 12.90 0.31
CA TRP A 117 -0.26 12.60 0.41
C TRP A 117 -0.54 11.09 0.48
N GLY A 118 0.11 10.29 -0.37
CA GLY A 118 0.00 8.84 -0.34
C GLY A 118 0.40 8.24 1.01
N ALA A 119 1.42 8.80 1.67
CA ALA A 119 1.85 8.37 3.00
C ALA A 119 0.75 8.61 4.05
N THR A 120 0.13 9.80 4.05
CA THR A 120 -1.01 10.10 4.93
C THR A 120 -2.18 9.17 4.66
N GLN A 121 -2.56 8.97 3.40
CA GLN A 121 -3.68 8.09 3.03
C GLN A 121 -3.47 6.64 3.48
N LEU A 122 -2.24 6.12 3.34
CA LEU A 122 -1.94 4.75 3.76
C LEU A 122 -2.08 4.58 5.27
N VAL A 123 -1.59 5.54 6.06
CA VAL A 123 -1.70 5.50 7.53
C VAL A 123 -3.15 5.59 7.96
N GLU A 124 -3.92 6.51 7.39
CA GLU A 124 -5.34 6.65 7.70
C GLU A 124 -6.15 5.39 7.33
N SER A 125 -5.83 4.75 6.20
CA SER A 125 -6.46 3.50 5.83
C SER A 125 -6.06 2.35 6.76
N ALA A 126 -4.79 2.26 7.15
CA ALA A 126 -4.31 1.27 8.11
C ALA A 126 -4.99 1.45 9.48
N ASP A 127 -5.14 2.68 9.95
CA ASP A 127 -5.84 3.02 11.20
C ASP A 127 -7.30 2.55 11.16
N ARG A 128 -8.03 2.89 10.10
CA ARG A 128 -9.41 2.44 9.93
C ARG A 128 -9.52 0.91 9.91
N VAL A 129 -8.58 0.22 9.26
CA VAL A 129 -8.55 -1.25 9.21
C VAL A 129 -8.33 -1.85 10.60
N VAL A 130 -7.39 -1.31 11.38
CA VAL A 130 -7.10 -1.76 12.75
C VAL A 130 -8.26 -1.51 13.71
N LEU A 131 -8.97 -0.40 13.54
CA LEU A 131 -10.15 -0.03 14.33
C LEU A 131 -11.45 -0.71 13.86
N HIS A 132 -11.40 -1.56 12.82
CA HIS A 132 -12.56 -2.22 12.21
C HIS A 132 -13.62 -1.26 11.65
N MET A 133 -13.21 -0.05 11.31
CA MET A 133 -14.05 0.96 10.67
C MET A 133 -13.76 1.09 9.17
N GLY A 134 -12.71 0.43 8.68
CA GLY A 134 -12.22 0.49 7.31
C GLY A 134 -12.33 -0.83 6.56
N LYS A 135 -12.07 -0.75 5.26
CA LYS A 135 -12.05 -1.89 4.34
C LYS A 135 -10.61 -2.30 4.03
N TYR A 136 -10.31 -3.58 4.03
CA TYR A 136 -8.99 -4.10 3.64
C TYR A 136 -8.64 -3.72 2.19
N GLU A 137 -9.64 -3.63 1.31
CA GLU A 137 -9.48 -3.19 -0.07
C GLU A 137 -8.99 -1.74 -0.18
N GLU A 138 -9.38 -0.86 0.75
CA GLU A 138 -8.91 0.52 0.78
C GLU A 138 -7.40 0.57 1.04
N LEU A 139 -6.91 -0.24 2.00
CA LEU A 139 -5.49 -0.32 2.34
C LEU A 139 -4.67 -0.88 1.16
N ILE A 140 -5.21 -1.85 0.44
CA ILE A 140 -4.60 -2.41 -0.78
C ILE A 140 -4.46 -1.32 -1.85
N VAL A 141 -5.52 -0.52 -2.08
CA VAL A 141 -5.49 0.57 -3.06
C VAL A 141 -4.46 1.63 -2.65
N CYS A 142 -4.47 2.09 -1.40
CA CYS A 142 -3.49 3.05 -0.90
C CYS A 142 -2.05 2.55 -1.05
N SER A 143 -1.81 1.25 -0.84
CA SER A 143 -0.49 0.61 -1.04
C SER A 143 -0.03 0.64 -2.50
N HIS A 144 -0.95 0.45 -3.46
CA HIS A 144 -0.63 0.59 -4.88
C HIS A 144 -0.42 2.05 -5.29
N GLU A 145 -1.24 2.98 -4.79
CA GLU A 145 -1.13 4.40 -5.11
C GLU A 145 0.18 5.00 -4.63
N ILE A 146 0.62 4.69 -3.40
CA ILE A 146 1.89 5.20 -2.88
C ILE A 146 3.10 4.63 -3.65
N ALA A 147 3.04 3.35 -4.05
CA ALA A 147 4.06 2.75 -4.90
C ALA A 147 4.12 3.42 -6.29
N ALA A 148 2.96 3.75 -6.87
CA ALA A 148 2.88 4.49 -8.12
C ALA A 148 3.45 5.92 -7.98
N SER A 149 3.10 6.65 -6.92
CA SER A 149 3.60 8.00 -6.65
C SER A 149 5.13 8.01 -6.45
N THR A 150 5.69 7.01 -5.76
CA THR A 150 7.15 6.91 -5.62
C THR A 150 7.84 6.57 -6.93
N ALA A 151 7.24 5.74 -7.79
CA ALA A 151 7.73 5.49 -9.14
C ALA A 151 7.71 6.77 -10.00
N GLN A 152 6.68 7.63 -9.84
CA GLN A 152 6.63 8.94 -10.48
C GLN A 152 7.76 9.85 -9.99
N LEU A 153 8.05 9.87 -8.67
CA LEU A 153 9.17 10.63 -8.12
C LEU A 153 10.51 10.17 -8.69
N VAL A 154 10.73 8.85 -8.80
CA VAL A 154 11.93 8.30 -9.45
C VAL A 154 12.00 8.71 -10.92
N ALA A 155 10.87 8.68 -11.62
CA ALA A 155 10.79 9.09 -13.02
C ALA A 155 11.06 10.59 -13.21
N ALA A 156 10.63 11.44 -12.28
CA ALA A 156 10.93 12.87 -12.29
C ALA A 156 12.42 13.14 -11.96
N SER A 157 12.97 12.48 -10.94
CA SER A 157 14.37 12.65 -10.53
C SER A 157 15.37 12.16 -11.59
N LYS A 158 15.05 11.11 -12.35
CA LYS A 158 15.97 10.58 -13.38
C LYS A 158 16.10 11.46 -14.64
N VAL A 159 15.19 12.41 -14.90
CA VAL A 159 15.14 13.17 -16.18
C VAL A 159 16.45 13.91 -16.48
N LYS A 160 17.08 14.43 -15.43
CA LYS A 160 18.33 15.20 -15.51
C LYS A 160 19.55 14.45 -14.97
N ALA A 161 19.37 13.19 -14.56
CA ALA A 161 20.43 12.38 -13.99
C ALA A 161 21.39 11.85 -15.06
N GLU A 162 22.68 11.80 -14.73
CA GLU A 162 23.66 11.08 -15.56
C GLU A 162 23.48 9.56 -15.42
N LYS A 163 23.65 8.84 -16.53
CA LYS A 163 23.49 7.37 -16.57
C LYS A 163 24.50 6.63 -15.68
N SER A 164 25.67 7.21 -15.46
CA SER A 164 26.74 6.71 -14.60
C SER A 164 26.57 7.11 -13.12
N SER A 165 25.53 7.87 -12.77
CA SER A 165 25.30 8.30 -11.39
C SER A 165 25.07 7.10 -10.47
N ARG A 166 25.89 7.00 -9.42
CA ARG A 166 25.71 5.99 -8.37
C ARG A 166 24.39 6.21 -7.62
N ASN A 167 23.98 7.46 -7.43
CA ASN A 167 22.72 7.79 -6.77
C ASN A 167 21.51 7.38 -7.63
N LEU A 168 21.60 7.47 -8.96
CA LEU A 168 20.56 6.93 -9.84
C LEU A 168 20.40 5.42 -9.70
N GLY A 169 21.52 4.67 -9.69
CA GLY A 169 21.49 3.22 -9.48
C GLY A 169 20.85 2.83 -8.15
N ARG A 170 21.24 3.52 -7.06
CA ARG A 170 20.64 3.32 -5.73
C ARG A 170 19.16 3.70 -5.69
N LEU A 171 18.75 4.77 -6.37
CA LEU A 171 17.36 5.19 -6.42
C LEU A 171 16.47 4.15 -7.13
N GLN A 172 16.98 3.53 -8.20
CA GLN A 172 16.29 2.45 -8.90
C GLN A 172 16.13 1.21 -8.03
N GLU A 173 17.16 0.86 -7.24
CA GLU A 173 17.09 -0.22 -6.25
C GLU A 173 16.05 0.09 -5.16
N CYS A 174 16.05 1.31 -4.62
CA CYS A 174 15.05 1.76 -3.65
C CYS A 174 13.62 1.64 -4.22
N SER A 175 13.42 2.00 -5.49
CA SER A 175 12.10 1.87 -6.15
C SER A 175 11.64 0.42 -6.26
N ARG A 176 12.54 -0.52 -6.55
CA ARG A 176 12.22 -1.96 -6.55
C ARG A 176 11.84 -2.44 -5.16
N ASN A 177 12.61 -2.04 -4.14
CA ASN A 177 12.33 -2.37 -2.75
C ASN A 177 10.96 -1.83 -2.29
N VAL A 178 10.60 -0.60 -2.66
CA VAL A 178 9.26 -0.05 -2.37
C VAL A 178 8.15 -0.87 -3.02
N ASN A 179 8.31 -1.29 -4.27
CA ASN A 179 7.33 -2.15 -4.94
C ASN A 179 7.19 -3.51 -4.25
N GLU A 180 8.29 -4.10 -3.79
CA GLU A 180 8.29 -5.36 -3.03
C GLU A 180 7.57 -5.19 -1.69
N MET A 181 7.87 -4.14 -0.94
CA MET A 181 7.20 -3.86 0.33
C MET A 181 5.71 -3.58 0.14
N ALA A 182 5.32 -2.86 -0.92
CA ALA A 182 3.91 -2.64 -1.25
C ALA A 182 3.20 -3.95 -1.58
N ALA A 183 3.84 -4.85 -2.33
CA ALA A 183 3.30 -6.18 -2.59
C ALA A 183 3.16 -7.01 -1.30
N ASN A 184 4.11 -6.88 -0.36
CA ASN A 184 4.04 -7.54 0.94
C ASN A 184 2.89 -7.02 1.81
N VAL A 185 2.59 -5.71 1.77
CA VAL A 185 1.39 -5.15 2.42
C VAL A 185 0.14 -5.79 1.84
N VAL A 186 0.00 -5.80 0.51
CA VAL A 186 -1.17 -6.40 -0.16
C VAL A 186 -1.33 -7.89 0.18
N ALA A 187 -0.24 -8.65 0.19
CA ALA A 187 -0.26 -10.06 0.56
C ALA A 187 -0.65 -10.26 2.04
N SER A 188 -0.09 -9.46 2.95
CA SER A 188 -0.39 -9.52 4.38
C SER A 188 -1.83 -9.13 4.68
N THR A 189 -2.35 -8.13 3.97
CA THR A 189 -3.75 -7.68 4.07
C THR A 189 -4.72 -8.75 3.59
N LYS A 190 -4.49 -9.36 2.41
CA LYS A 190 -5.34 -10.44 1.88
C LYS A 190 -5.32 -11.67 2.77
N SER A 191 -4.13 -12.15 3.14
CA SER A 191 -3.99 -13.27 4.06
C SER A 191 -4.61 -12.98 5.43
N GLY A 192 -4.57 -11.71 5.87
CA GLY A 192 -5.19 -11.28 7.11
C GLY A 192 -6.70 -11.35 7.07
N GLN A 193 -7.29 -10.84 5.98
CA GLN A 193 -8.72 -10.90 5.74
C GLN A 193 -9.23 -12.34 5.73
N GLU A 194 -8.58 -13.23 4.95
CA GLU A 194 -8.96 -14.65 4.86
C GLU A 194 -8.94 -15.35 6.23
N GLN A 195 -7.92 -15.10 7.06
CA GLN A 195 -7.82 -15.70 8.39
C GLN A 195 -8.90 -15.22 9.38
N ILE A 196 -9.32 -13.96 9.26
CA ILE A 196 -10.40 -13.43 10.09
C ILE A 196 -11.75 -14.01 9.65
N GLU A 197 -12.00 -14.05 8.34
CA GLU A 197 -13.24 -14.61 7.77
C GLU A 197 -13.38 -16.12 8.08
N GLU A 198 -12.31 -16.91 7.90
CA GLU A 198 -12.33 -18.35 8.23
C GLU A 198 -12.64 -18.60 9.71
N LYS A 199 -12.08 -17.80 10.62
CA LYS A 199 -12.32 -17.95 12.05
C LYS A 199 -13.76 -17.58 12.44
N ASP A 200 -14.30 -16.50 11.88
CA ASP A 200 -15.69 -16.09 12.11
C ASP A 200 -16.68 -17.16 11.61
N THR A 201 -16.34 -17.89 10.53
CA THR A 201 -17.18 -19.02 10.07
C THR A 201 -17.12 -20.27 10.97
N MET A 202 -16.13 -20.38 11.85
CA MET A 202 -15.95 -21.52 12.76
C MET A 202 -16.23 -21.20 14.23
N ASP A 203 -16.68 -19.98 14.57
CA ASP A 203 -16.99 -19.60 15.94
C ASP A 203 -18.39 -20.08 16.39
N PHE A 204 -18.44 -21.33 16.86
CA PHE A 204 -19.64 -21.93 17.47
C PHE A 204 -19.89 -21.51 18.92
N SER A 205 -19.02 -20.68 19.52
CA SER A 205 -19.10 -20.35 20.96
C SER A 205 -20.35 -19.54 21.33
N GLY A 206 -20.97 -18.87 20.35
CA GLY A 206 -22.25 -18.15 20.49
C GLY A 206 -23.51 -18.96 20.13
N MET A 207 -23.37 -20.19 19.62
CA MET A 207 -24.52 -21.04 19.29
C MET A 207 -24.96 -21.83 20.52
N SER A 208 -26.20 -21.61 20.97
CA SER A 208 -26.77 -22.50 21.98
C SER A 208 -26.79 -23.94 21.45
N LEU A 209 -26.64 -24.92 22.33
CA LEU A 209 -26.68 -26.36 22.00
C LEU A 209 -27.82 -26.74 21.06
N ILE A 210 -28.96 -26.03 21.15
CA ILE A 210 -30.14 -26.24 20.30
C ILE A 210 -29.89 -25.80 18.85
N LYS A 211 -29.24 -24.66 18.61
CA LYS A 211 -28.89 -24.20 17.26
C LYS A 211 -27.86 -25.13 16.63
N LEU A 212 -26.88 -25.59 17.41
CA LEU A 212 -25.85 -26.51 16.94
C LEU A 212 -26.45 -27.86 16.55
N LYS A 213 -27.37 -28.39 17.37
CA LYS A 213 -28.13 -29.60 17.04
C LYS A 213 -29.02 -29.42 15.80
N LYS A 214 -29.58 -28.22 15.59
CA LYS A 214 -30.39 -27.92 14.41
C LYS A 214 -29.55 -27.93 13.13
N GLU A 215 -28.37 -27.30 13.13
CA GLU A 215 -27.46 -27.33 11.97
C GLU A 215 -26.89 -28.72 11.71
N GLU A 216 -26.56 -29.47 12.76
CA GLU A 216 -26.17 -30.88 12.64
C GLU A 216 -27.29 -31.68 11.96
N MET A 217 -28.55 -31.47 12.36
CA MET A 217 -29.71 -32.14 11.78
C MET A 217 -29.94 -31.73 10.32
N GLU A 218 -29.81 -30.44 9.97
CA GLU A 218 -29.90 -29.97 8.58
C GLU A 218 -28.79 -30.55 7.70
N THR A 219 -27.60 -30.72 8.26
CA THR A 219 -26.47 -31.37 7.58
C THR A 219 -26.76 -32.85 7.35
N GLN A 220 -27.28 -33.56 8.34
CA GLN A 220 -27.70 -34.96 8.19
C GLN A 220 -28.81 -35.13 7.14
N VAL A 221 -29.78 -34.20 7.08
CA VAL A 221 -30.82 -34.21 6.04
C VAL A 221 -30.21 -34.06 4.65
N LYS A 222 -29.26 -33.12 4.45
CA LYS A 222 -28.55 -32.97 3.17
C LYS A 222 -27.76 -34.21 2.79
N VAL A 223 -27.11 -34.88 3.75
CA VAL A 223 -26.41 -36.14 3.52
C VAL A 223 -27.39 -37.21 3.03
N LEU A 224 -28.54 -37.37 3.68
CA LEU A 224 -29.57 -38.32 3.27
C LEU A 224 -30.16 -38.00 1.88
N GLU A 225 -30.34 -36.72 1.56
CA GLU A 225 -30.77 -36.30 0.21
C GLU A 225 -29.72 -36.63 -0.86
N LEU A 226 -28.44 -36.40 -0.55
CA LEU A 226 -27.33 -36.76 -1.44
C LEU A 226 -27.19 -38.27 -1.60
N GLU A 227 -27.29 -39.05 -0.53
CA GLU A 227 -27.32 -40.52 -0.56
C GLU A 227 -28.51 -41.05 -1.36
N LYS A 228 -29.69 -40.43 -1.26
CA LYS A 228 -30.85 -40.81 -2.08
C LYS A 228 -30.61 -40.50 -3.56
N ARG A 229 -29.98 -39.38 -3.87
CA ARG A 229 -29.61 -38.99 -5.25
C ARG A 229 -28.51 -39.89 -5.83
N LEU A 230 -27.55 -40.31 -5.00
CA LEU A 230 -26.46 -41.20 -5.40
C LEU A 230 -26.91 -42.67 -5.45
N GLY A 231 -27.73 -43.12 -4.51
CA GLY A 231 -28.34 -44.45 -4.47
C GLY A 231 -29.38 -44.66 -5.56
N GLY A 232 -30.11 -43.61 -5.95
CA GLY A 232 -30.96 -43.60 -7.15
C GLY A 232 -30.18 -43.72 -8.47
N ALA A 233 -28.89 -43.44 -8.46
CA ALA A 233 -27.99 -43.63 -9.60
C ALA A 233 -27.14 -44.93 -9.47
N GLY A 234 -27.22 -45.65 -8.35
CA GLY A 234 -26.23 -46.67 -7.95
C GLY A 234 -26.75 -48.08 -7.64
N GLY A 235 -28.05 -48.37 -7.74
CA GLY A 235 -28.57 -49.75 -7.68
C GLY A 235 -29.53 -50.02 -8.83
N GLY A 236 -29.27 -50.88 -9.81
CA GLY A 236 -28.20 -51.86 -10.05
C GLY A 236 -28.53 -52.64 -11.34
N PRO A 237 -27.62 -53.50 -11.84
CA PRO A 237 -27.42 -53.81 -13.27
C PRO A 237 -27.92 -55.20 -13.73
N GLY A 238 -28.01 -55.41 -15.06
CA GLY A 238 -27.82 -56.72 -15.71
C GLY A 238 -29.07 -57.54 -16.06
N GLY A 239 -29.31 -57.72 -17.37
CA GLY A 239 -30.35 -58.64 -17.87
C GLY A 239 -30.52 -58.64 -19.40
N ALA A 240 -29.43 -58.64 -20.17
CA ALA A 240 -29.47 -58.89 -21.60
C ALA A 240 -29.02 -60.33 -21.89
N ARG A 241 -29.97 -61.26 -22.07
CA ARG A 241 -29.78 -62.49 -22.85
C ARG A 241 -31.11 -63.18 -23.21
N GLU A 242 -31.17 -63.61 -24.47
CA GLU A 242 -32.02 -64.64 -25.09
C GLU A 242 -33.47 -64.30 -25.50
N GLN A 243 -33.64 -63.94 -26.78
CA GLN A 243 -34.33 -64.75 -27.82
C GLN A 243 -33.95 -64.27 -29.21
#